data_AF-A0A543FRD0-F1
#
_entry.id   AF-A0A543FRD0-F1
#
_cell.length_a   1.000
_cell.length_b   1.000
_cell.length_c   1.000
_cell.angle_alpha   90.00
_cell.angle_beta   90.00
_cell.angle_gamma   90.00
#
_symmetry.space_group_name_H-M   'P 1'
#
loop_
_entity.id
_entity.type
_entity.pdbx_description
1 polymer ?
#
loop_
_entity_poly.entity_id
_entity_poly.type
_entity_poly.pdbx_seq_one_letter_code
_entity_poly.pdbx_strand_id
1 'polypeptide(L)'
;MGPRAPGRAGHADSDGGAVTVEAALALCSLAVFLVVAVGAIAAAGGSIRCVDAARELARLAARGEADRGRTVAAQLAPSGARLALRAEGDLVVAEVTADVLHPLPVRIGSRAVAALEPGAAPP
;
A
#
# COMPACT_ATOMS: atom_id res chain seq x y z
N MET A 1 11.86 -75.26 -8.55
CA MET A 1 12.32 -74.37 -9.65
C MET A 1 11.13 -73.52 -10.09
N GLY A 2 10.88 -72.30 -9.62
CA GLY A 2 11.45 -71.42 -8.60
C GLY A 2 10.63 -70.11 -8.66
N PRO A 3 10.32 -69.44 -7.54
CA PRO A 3 9.50 -68.23 -7.57
C PRO A 3 10.29 -67.03 -8.11
N ARG A 4 9.75 -66.32 -9.11
CA ARG A 4 10.30 -65.05 -9.60
C ARG A 4 9.84 -63.93 -8.68
N ALA A 5 10.79 -63.31 -7.97
CA ALA A 5 10.56 -62.06 -7.27
C ALA A 5 10.34 -60.92 -8.30
N PRO A 6 9.37 -60.01 -8.10
CA PRO A 6 9.28 -58.81 -8.91
C PRO A 6 10.42 -57.86 -8.54
N GLY A 7 11.25 -57.52 -9.53
CA GLY A 7 12.28 -56.50 -9.40
C GLY A 7 11.64 -55.15 -9.10
N ARG A 8 11.98 -54.56 -7.95
CA ARG A 8 11.70 -53.16 -7.63
C ARG A 8 12.58 -52.28 -8.51
N ALA A 9 12.06 -51.85 -9.64
CA ALA A 9 12.65 -50.80 -10.46
C ALA A 9 11.80 -49.53 -10.30
N GLY A 10 12.25 -48.60 -9.45
CA GLY A 10 11.55 -47.34 -9.22
C GLY A 10 12.22 -46.51 -8.12
N HIS A 11 13.46 -46.06 -8.35
CA HIS A 11 14.13 -45.15 -7.41
C HIS A 11 15.11 -44.15 -8.03
N ALA A 12 15.51 -44.29 -9.30
CA ALA A 12 16.53 -43.42 -9.90
C ALA A 12 15.96 -42.10 -10.48
N ASP A 13 14.65 -42.03 -10.78
CA ASP A 13 14.00 -40.82 -11.32
C ASP A 13 13.52 -39.82 -10.23
N SER A 14 13.42 -40.26 -8.98
CA SER A 14 12.86 -39.45 -7.89
C SER A 14 13.79 -38.31 -7.44
N ASP A 15 15.10 -38.54 -7.39
CA ASP A 15 16.07 -37.51 -6.95
C ASP A 15 16.22 -36.37 -7.97
N GLY A 16 16.20 -36.69 -9.27
CA GLY A 16 16.24 -35.68 -10.36
C GLY A 16 14.96 -34.83 -10.43
N GLY A 17 13.80 -35.43 -10.15
CA GLY A 17 12.55 -34.71 -9.99
C GLY A 17 12.55 -33.80 -8.76
N ALA A 18 13.06 -34.30 -7.62
CA ALA A 18 13.11 -33.55 -6.36
C ALA A 18 13.93 -32.26 -6.46
N VAL A 19 15.12 -32.29 -7.06
CA VAL A 19 15.95 -31.07 -7.23
C VAL A 19 15.30 -30.04 -8.15
N THR A 20 14.54 -30.48 -9.16
CA THR A 20 13.81 -29.59 -10.07
C THR A 20 12.62 -28.95 -9.36
N VAL A 21 11.90 -29.71 -8.55
CA VAL A 21 10.81 -29.21 -7.71
C VAL A 21 11.33 -28.19 -6.69
N GLU A 22 12.46 -28.48 -6.04
CA GLU A 22 13.08 -27.56 -5.10
C GLU A 22 13.47 -26.23 -5.76
N ALA A 23 14.12 -26.29 -6.93
CA ALA A 23 14.48 -25.09 -7.70
C ALA A 23 13.24 -24.29 -8.13
N ALA A 24 12.18 -24.98 -8.58
CA ALA A 24 10.92 -24.34 -8.95
C ALA A 24 10.26 -23.63 -7.76
N LEU A 25 10.22 -24.28 -6.60
CA LEU A 25 9.67 -23.70 -5.36
C LEU A 25 10.51 -22.51 -4.88
N ALA A 26 11.84 -22.59 -4.98
CA ALA A 26 12.74 -21.48 -4.66
C ALA A 26 12.49 -20.27 -5.57
N LEU A 27 12.38 -20.49 -6.88
CA LEU A 27 12.04 -19.44 -7.86
C LEU A 27 10.65 -18.84 -7.62
N CYS A 28 9.64 -19.66 -7.35
CA CYS A 28 8.30 -19.19 -6.99
C CYS A 28 8.33 -18.34 -5.72
N SER A 29 9.03 -18.78 -4.68
CA SER A 29 9.16 -18.05 -3.42
C SER A 29 9.85 -16.70 -3.61
N LEU A 30 10.95 -16.68 -4.39
CA LEU A 30 11.66 -15.45 -4.73
C LEU A 30 10.78 -14.49 -5.54
N ALA A 31 10.04 -15.00 -6.53
CA ALA A 31 9.13 -14.18 -7.32
C ALA A 31 8.05 -13.53 -6.46
N VAL A 32 7.42 -14.29 -5.55
CA VAL A 32 6.43 -13.76 -4.60
C VAL A 32 7.06 -12.71 -3.70
N PHE A 33 8.26 -12.97 -3.15
CA PHE A 33 8.97 -12.02 -2.31
C PHE A 33 9.23 -10.68 -3.04
N LEU A 34 9.69 -10.73 -4.29
CA LEU A 34 9.94 -9.52 -5.08
C LEU A 34 8.65 -8.72 -5.33
N VAL A 35 7.54 -9.40 -5.66
CA VAL A 35 6.24 -8.74 -5.84
C VAL A 35 5.81 -8.04 -4.54
N VAL A 36 5.97 -8.70 -3.39
CA VAL A 36 5.66 -8.12 -2.08
C VAL A 36 6.58 -6.93 -1.77
N ALA A 37 7.88 -7.05 -2.02
CA ALA A 37 8.85 -6.00 -1.75
C ALA A 37 8.57 -4.73 -2.59
N VAL A 38 8.33 -4.89 -3.89
CA VAL A 38 7.95 -3.79 -4.78
C VAL A 38 6.62 -3.16 -4.33
N GLY A 39 5.63 -3.99 -4.00
CA GLY A 39 4.35 -3.54 -3.46
C GLY A 39 4.50 -2.72 -2.17
N ALA A 40 5.38 -3.16 -1.25
CA ALA A 40 5.66 -2.45 -0.02
C ALA A 40 6.35 -1.10 -0.26
N ILE A 41 7.31 -1.03 -1.19
CA ILE A 41 7.97 0.23 -1.57
C ILE A 41 6.96 1.20 -2.20
N ALA A 42 6.09 0.72 -3.10
CA ALA A 42 5.03 1.52 -3.70
C ALA A 42 4.03 2.04 -2.64
N ALA A 43 3.64 1.19 -1.69
CA ALA A 43 2.76 1.56 -0.58
C ALA A 43 3.39 2.63 0.32
N ALA A 44 4.69 2.51 0.61
CA ALA A 44 5.43 3.50 1.39
C ALA A 44 5.49 4.85 0.66
N GLY A 45 5.79 4.85 -0.65
CA GLY A 45 5.77 6.06 -1.48
C GLY A 45 4.40 6.73 -1.52
N GLY A 46 3.33 5.94 -1.67
CA GLY A 46 1.96 6.44 -1.56
C GLY A 46 1.64 7.03 -0.18
N SER A 47 2.13 6.40 0.89
CA SER A 47 1.87 6.85 2.26
C SER A 47 2.53 8.20 2.54
N ILE A 48 3.77 8.40 2.06
CA ILE A 48 4.46 9.70 2.13
C ILE A 48 3.63 10.77 1.41
N ARG A 49 3.15 10.49 0.19
CA ARG A 49 2.28 11.41 -0.57
C ARG A 49 0.98 11.73 0.18
N CYS A 50 0.35 10.76 0.84
CA CYS A 50 -0.82 11.00 1.69
C CYS A 50 -0.49 11.91 2.88
N VAL A 51 0.67 11.72 3.53
CA VAL A 51 1.13 12.57 4.65
C VAL A 51 1.33 14.01 4.18
N ASP A 52 2.00 14.21 3.06
CA ASP A 52 2.27 15.55 2.52
C ASP A 52 0.97 16.26 2.11
N ALA A 53 0.07 15.54 1.41
CA ALA A 53 -1.24 16.05 1.02
C ALA A 53 -2.10 16.43 2.24
N ALA A 54 -2.18 15.57 3.26
CA ALA A 54 -2.96 15.83 4.46
C ALA A 54 -2.43 17.07 5.21
N ARG A 55 -1.10 17.16 5.38
CA ARG A 55 -0.46 18.30 6.05
C ARG A 55 -0.75 19.61 5.33
N GLU A 56 -0.66 19.63 4.01
CA GLU A 56 -0.89 20.86 3.24
C GLU A 56 -2.37 21.25 3.19
N LEU A 57 -3.28 20.27 3.09
CA LEU A 57 -4.71 20.52 3.22
C LEU A 57 -5.06 21.12 4.58
N ALA A 58 -4.54 20.55 5.68
CA ALA A 58 -4.79 21.06 7.03
C ALA A 58 -4.23 22.48 7.20
N ARG A 59 -3.01 22.75 6.73
CA ARG A 59 -2.38 24.09 6.82
C ARG A 59 -3.15 25.15 6.04
N LEU A 60 -3.57 24.86 4.82
CA LEU A 60 -4.33 25.82 4.01
C LEU A 60 -5.76 26.00 4.56
N ALA A 61 -6.41 24.92 4.99
CA ALA A 61 -7.71 25.03 5.62
C ALA A 61 -7.68 25.82 6.94
N ALA A 62 -6.61 25.68 7.73
CA ALA A 62 -6.41 26.49 8.94
C ALA A 62 -6.38 27.99 8.67
N ARG A 63 -5.92 28.40 7.47
CA ARG A 63 -5.88 29.79 6.99
C ARG A 63 -7.19 30.25 6.34
N GLY A 64 -8.23 29.42 6.34
CA GLY A 64 -9.47 29.67 5.61
C GLY A 64 -9.34 29.45 4.09
N GLU A 65 -8.25 28.88 3.60
CA GLU A 65 -8.00 28.60 2.17
C GLU A 65 -8.34 27.15 1.80
N ALA A 66 -9.47 26.61 2.28
CA ALA A 66 -9.81 25.20 2.17
C ALA A 66 -9.90 24.69 0.70
N ASP A 67 -10.49 25.47 -0.21
CA ASP A 67 -10.61 25.09 -1.63
C ASP A 67 -9.25 25.04 -2.34
N ARG A 68 -8.37 25.99 -2.02
CA ARG A 68 -6.98 25.97 -2.48
C ARG A 68 -6.24 24.77 -1.88
N GLY A 69 -6.49 24.47 -0.60
CA GLY A 69 -5.99 23.29 0.09
C GLY A 69 -6.37 21.99 -0.63
N ARG A 70 -7.65 21.84 -1.02
CA ARG A 70 -8.12 20.66 -1.77
C ARG A 70 -7.39 20.52 -3.11
N THR A 71 -7.18 21.64 -3.80
CA THR A 71 -6.47 21.65 -5.09
C THR A 71 -5.01 21.22 -4.93
N VAL A 72 -4.29 21.77 -3.95
CA VAL A 72 -2.89 21.41 -3.68
C VAL A 72 -2.76 19.97 -3.19
N ALA A 73 -3.63 19.55 -2.28
CA ALA A 73 -3.65 18.18 -1.79
C ALA A 73 -3.94 17.15 -2.89
N ALA A 74 -4.82 17.46 -3.84
CA ALA A 74 -5.09 16.60 -4.99
C ALA A 74 -3.87 16.44 -5.92
N GLN A 75 -2.99 17.45 -5.99
CA GLN A 75 -1.73 17.36 -6.76
C GLN A 75 -0.66 16.53 -6.04
N LEU A 76 -0.66 16.55 -4.71
CA LEU A 76 0.30 15.80 -3.88
C LEU A 76 -0.12 14.33 -3.70
N ALA A 77 -1.43 14.09 -3.56
CA ALA A 77 -1.98 12.78 -3.23
C ALA A 77 -1.79 11.75 -4.37
N PRO A 78 -1.77 10.45 -4.06
CA PRO A 78 -1.84 9.40 -5.08
C PRO A 78 -3.09 9.54 -5.97
N SER A 79 -3.02 9.03 -7.20
CA SER A 79 -4.17 9.04 -8.11
C SER A 79 -5.36 8.26 -7.52
N GLY A 80 -6.56 8.83 -7.62
CA GLY A 80 -7.78 8.22 -7.05
C GLY A 80 -7.90 8.39 -5.54
N ALA A 81 -7.03 9.19 -4.89
CA ALA A 81 -7.15 9.45 -3.47
C ALA A 81 -8.46 10.18 -3.12
N ARG A 82 -9.04 9.80 -1.98
CA ARG A 82 -10.16 10.48 -1.35
C ARG A 82 -9.63 11.46 -0.31
N LEU A 83 -10.06 12.72 -0.41
CA LEU A 83 -9.75 13.80 0.51
C LEU A 83 -10.98 14.08 1.38
N ALA A 84 -10.81 14.12 2.69
CA ALA A 84 -11.82 14.53 3.64
C ALA A 84 -11.27 15.64 4.55
N LEU A 85 -12.13 16.59 4.88
CA LEU A 85 -11.80 17.74 5.72
C LEU A 85 -12.95 17.96 6.69
N ARG A 86 -12.65 18.15 7.97
CA ARG A 86 -13.64 18.44 9.01
C ARG A 86 -13.09 19.42 10.04
N ALA A 87 -13.96 20.28 10.57
CA ALA A 87 -13.64 21.11 11.73
C ALA A 87 -13.99 20.37 13.03
N GLU A 88 -13.17 20.55 14.06
CA GLU A 88 -13.34 20.00 15.40
C GLU A 88 -12.97 21.08 16.41
N GLY A 89 -13.95 21.92 16.80
CA GLY A 89 -13.71 23.08 17.64
C GLY A 89 -12.85 24.13 16.93
N ASP A 90 -11.69 24.44 17.52
CA ASP A 90 -10.67 25.34 16.95
C ASP A 90 -9.65 24.60 16.07
N LEU A 91 -9.87 23.31 15.79
CA LEU A 91 -9.01 22.49 14.95
C LEU A 91 -9.67 22.21 13.60
N VAL A 92 -8.84 22.04 12.57
CA VAL A 92 -9.20 21.43 11.30
C VAL A 92 -8.45 20.12 11.13
N VAL A 93 -9.15 19.09 10.70
CA VAL A 93 -8.65 17.74 10.50
C VAL A 93 -8.77 17.38 9.03
N ALA A 94 -7.63 17.15 8.39
CA ALA A 94 -7.53 16.67 7.01
C ALA A 94 -7.21 15.17 7.00
N GLU A 95 -7.92 14.40 6.19
CA GLU A 95 -7.69 12.97 5.98
C GLU A 95 -7.55 12.69 4.49
N VAL A 96 -6.52 11.92 4.12
CA VAL A 96 -6.24 11.53 2.74
C VAL A 96 -6.10 10.01 2.72
N THR A 97 -6.88 9.34 1.87
CA THR A 97 -6.83 7.87 1.71
C THR A 97 -6.72 7.48 0.25
N ALA A 98 -5.97 6.42 -0.06
CA ALA A 98 -5.82 5.91 -1.41
C ALA A 98 -5.79 4.38 -1.41
N ASP A 99 -6.26 3.79 -2.51
CA ASP A 99 -6.20 2.35 -2.77
C ASP A 99 -4.85 2.04 -3.45
N VAL A 100 -4.02 1.16 -2.84
CA VAL A 100 -2.61 0.97 -3.28
C VAL A 100 -2.48 -0.05 -4.40
N LEU A 101 -3.28 -1.12 -4.33
CA LEU A 101 -3.06 -2.29 -5.18
C LEU A 101 -4.40 -2.87 -5.61
N HIS A 102 -4.95 -2.42 -6.75
CA HIS A 102 -6.12 -3.07 -7.32
C HIS A 102 -5.77 -4.45 -7.91
N PRO A 103 -6.58 -5.50 -7.70
CA PRO A 103 -7.90 -5.53 -7.04
C PRO A 103 -7.89 -5.82 -5.53
N LEU A 104 -6.71 -5.84 -4.88
CA LEU A 104 -6.58 -6.14 -3.46
C LEU A 104 -7.13 -4.97 -2.60
N PRO A 105 -7.88 -5.23 -1.52
CA PRO A 105 -8.47 -4.18 -0.68
C PRO A 105 -7.45 -3.54 0.28
N VAL A 106 -6.26 -3.19 -0.22
CA VAL A 106 -5.19 -2.56 0.57
C VAL A 106 -5.27 -1.05 0.41
N ARG A 107 -5.56 -0.38 1.52
CA ARG A 107 -5.63 1.08 1.62
C ARG A 107 -4.47 1.64 2.42
N ILE A 108 -4.01 2.80 1.98
CA ILE A 108 -3.13 3.68 2.74
C ILE A 108 -3.85 4.98 3.02
N GLY A 109 -3.44 5.65 4.08
CA GLY A 109 -3.94 6.98 4.36
C GLY A 109 -3.16 7.68 5.46
N SER A 110 -3.43 8.97 5.59
CA SER A 110 -2.85 9.82 6.62
C SER A 110 -3.88 10.82 7.10
N ARG A 111 -3.73 11.21 8.37
CA ARG A 111 -4.50 12.27 9.02
C ARG A 111 -3.54 13.36 9.49
N ALA A 112 -3.90 14.62 9.22
CA ALA A 112 -3.20 15.79 9.74
C ALA A 112 -4.20 16.73 10.43
N VAL A 113 -3.71 17.46 11.43
CA VAL A 113 -4.51 18.38 12.24
C VAL A 113 -3.78 19.71 12.33
N ALA A 114 -4.51 20.81 12.24
CA ALA A 114 -4.00 22.16 12.43
C ALA A 114 -5.02 23.00 13.21
N ALA A 115 -4.56 23.97 14.01
CA ALA A 115 -5.44 24.94 14.64
C ALA A 115 -5.86 26.00 13.62
N LEU A 116 -7.12 26.41 13.65
CA LEU A 116 -7.65 27.50 12.84
C LEU A 116 -6.98 28.82 13.23
N GLU A 117 -6.62 29.62 12.24
CA GLU A 117 -6.18 30.98 12.50
C GLU A 117 -7.35 31.82 13.06
N PRO A 118 -7.07 32.78 13.96
CA PRO A 118 -8.12 33.65 14.49
C PRO A 118 -8.88 34.35 13.37
N GLY A 119 -10.20 34.11 13.29
CA GLY A 119 -11.07 34.68 12.26
C GLY A 119 -11.22 33.86 10.98
N ALA A 120 -10.54 32.72 10.86
CA ALA A 120 -10.76 31.78 9.76
C ALA A 120 -12.14 31.10 9.88
N ALA A 121 -12.90 31.06 8.79
CA ALA A 121 -14.16 30.32 8.74
C ALA A 121 -13.90 28.82 8.61
N PRO A 122 -14.66 27.96 9.32
CA PRO A 122 -14.55 26.52 9.17
C PRO A 122 -14.92 26.09 7.73
N PRO A 123 -14.26 25.04 7.21
CA PRO A 123 -14.46 24.52 5.86
C PRO A 123 -15.76 23.75 5.64
#